data_AF-A0A522WD07-F1
#
_entry.id   AF-A0A522WD07-F1
#
_cell.length_a   1.000
_cell.length_b   1.000
_cell.length_c   1.000
_cell.angle_alpha   90.00
_cell.angle_beta   90.00
_cell.angle_gamma   90.00
#
_symmetry.space_group_name_H-M   'P 1'
#
loop_
_entity.id
_entity.type
_entity.pdbx_description
1 polymer ?
#
loop_
_entity_poly.entity_id
_entity_poly.type
_entity_poly.pdbx_seq_one_letter_code
_entity_poly.pdbx_strand_id
1 'polypeptide(L)' 'AETSPYRKPGTPVTVIVFEKPWGTHYRLKAYVKESRQQFLFITDLTVRGKEAIRSMGIRFAQAVYAETKN' A
#
# COMPACT_ATOMS: atom_id res chain seq x y z
N ALA A 1 -10.41 -15.17 0.81
CA ALA A 1 -9.83 -13.88 0.35
C ALA A 1 -10.93 -12.83 0.38
N GLU A 2 -11.05 -12.12 1.51
CA GLU A 2 -12.05 -11.07 1.65
C GLU A 2 -11.48 -9.74 1.16
N THR A 3 -12.18 -9.13 0.22
CA THR A 3 -11.88 -7.77 -0.24
C THR A 3 -12.15 -6.78 0.89
N SER A 4 -11.38 -5.69 0.98
CA SER A 4 -11.63 -4.62 1.96
C SER A 4 -13.12 -4.22 2.02
N PRO A 5 -13.75 -4.16 3.22
CA PRO A 5 -15.16 -3.80 3.35
C PRO A 5 -15.46 -2.36 2.92
N TYR A 6 -14.43 -1.50 2.86
CA TYR A 6 -14.53 -0.11 2.46
C TYR A 6 -14.40 0.11 0.96
N ARG A 7 -14.04 -0.93 0.17
CA ARG A 7 -13.85 -0.80 -1.28
C ARG A 7 -15.19 -0.59 -1.97
N LYS A 8 -15.26 0.36 -2.91
CA LYS A 8 -16.38 0.54 -3.82
C LYS A 8 -16.54 -0.72 -4.70
N PRO A 9 -17.68 -1.42 -4.65
CA PRO A 9 -17.92 -2.60 -5.48
C PRO A 9 -17.80 -2.28 -6.97
N GLY A 10 -17.35 -3.26 -7.77
CA GLY A 10 -17.20 -3.12 -9.22
C GLY A 10 -16.07 -2.20 -9.69
N THR A 11 -15.28 -1.62 -8.77
CA THR A 11 -14.12 -0.81 -9.14
C THR A 11 -12.82 -1.61 -9.14
N PRO A 12 -11.88 -1.32 -10.05
CA PRO A 12 -10.62 -2.04 -10.11
C PRO A 12 -9.71 -1.68 -8.94
N VAL A 13 -8.82 -2.61 -8.60
CA VAL A 13 -7.64 -2.35 -7.78
C VAL A 13 -6.43 -2.42 -8.71
N THR A 14 -5.69 -1.33 -8.83
CA THR A 14 -4.51 -1.26 -9.68
C THR A 14 -3.28 -1.06 -8.81
N VAL A 15 -2.28 -1.92 -9.01
CA VAL A 15 -0.95 -1.76 -8.43
C VAL A 15 -0.07 -1.04 -9.46
N ILE A 16 0.50 0.08 -9.07
CA ILE A 16 1.46 0.84 -9.87
C ILE A 16 2.83 0.66 -9.22
N VAL A 17 3.81 0.21 -9.99
CA VAL A 17 5.15 -0.15 -9.49
C VAL A 17 6.17 0.85 -10.00
N PHE A 18 6.97 1.40 -9.10
CA PHE A 18 8.12 2.22 -9.44
C PHE A 18 9.38 1.60 -8.85
N GLU A 19 10.33 1.23 -9.71
CA GLU A 19 11.65 0.81 -9.25
C GLU A 19 12.48 2.03 -8.90
N LYS A 20 13.07 2.02 -7.71
CA LYS A 20 13.80 3.14 -7.14
C LYS A 20 15.12 2.62 -6.53
N PRO A 21 16.25 3.35 -6.60
CA PRO A 21 17.53 2.91 -6.01
C PRO A 21 17.52 2.45 -4.54
N TRP A 22 16.48 2.78 -3.77
CA TRP A 22 16.31 2.44 -2.36
C TRP A 22 15.19 1.40 -2.12
N GLY A 23 14.64 0.81 -3.18
CA GLY A 23 13.68 -0.29 -3.16
C GLY A 23 12.47 -0.08 -4.06
N THR A 24 11.65 -1.11 -4.22
CA THR A 24 10.45 -1.02 -5.06
C THR A 24 9.31 -0.29 -4.36
N HIS A 25 8.79 0.80 -4.96
CA HIS A 25 7.64 1.53 -4.44
C HIS A 25 6.35 1.05 -5.11
N TYR A 26 5.57 0.28 -4.36
CA TYR A 26 4.23 -0.15 -4.75
C TYR A 26 3.19 0.90 -4.32
N ARG A 27 2.45 1.43 -5.29
CA ARG A 27 1.31 2.33 -5.06
C ARG A 27 0.01 1.63 -5.42
N LEU A 28 -0.97 1.72 -4.51
CA LEU A 28 -2.31 1.21 -4.75
C LEU A 28 -3.23 2.33 -5.22
N LYS A 29 -3.92 2.09 -6.33
CA LYS A 29 -5.08 2.87 -6.78
C LYS A 29 -6.33 2.02 -6.59
N ALA A 30 -7.22 2.48 -5.72
CA ALA A 30 -8.49 1.85 -5.43
C ALA A 30 -9.53 2.90 -5.02
N TYR A 31 -10.80 2.55 -5.07
CA TYR A 31 -11.90 3.49 -4.82
C TYR A 31 -12.66 3.12 -3.55
N VAL A 32 -12.90 4.10 -2.69
CA VAL A 32 -13.65 3.93 -1.44
C VAL A 32 -15.16 4.00 -1.70
N LYS A 33 -15.95 3.22 -0.97
CA LYS A 33 -17.41 3.22 -1.04
C LYS A 33 -17.99 4.54 -0.53
N GLU A 34 -17.51 5.02 0.62
CA GLU A 34 -17.97 6.24 1.28
C GLU A 34 -16.79 7.16 1.61
N SER A 35 -16.84 8.44 1.22
CA SER A 35 -15.71 9.37 1.40
C SER A 35 -15.24 9.51 2.85
N ARG A 36 -16.17 9.43 3.83
CA ARG A 36 -15.83 9.46 5.27
C ARG A 36 -14.96 8.29 5.73
N GLN A 37 -14.93 7.19 4.97
CA GLN A 37 -14.15 5.99 5.28
C GLN A 37 -12.76 6.02 4.62
N GLN A 38 -12.38 7.10 3.94
CA GLN A 38 -11.13 7.17 3.16
C GLN A 38 -9.89 6.80 3.99
N PHE A 39 -9.76 7.32 5.21
CA PHE A 39 -8.61 7.01 6.07
C PHE A 39 -8.61 5.55 6.57
N LEU A 40 -9.78 5.01 6.91
CA LEU A 40 -9.93 3.61 7.29
C LEU A 40 -9.58 2.69 6.12
N PHE A 41 -10.01 3.05 4.91
CA PHE A 41 -9.72 2.30 3.70
C PHE A 41 -8.22 2.28 3.37
N ILE A 42 -7.55 3.44 3.44
CA ILE A 42 -6.10 3.52 3.26
C ILE A 42 -5.38 2.63 4.26
N THR A 43 -5.80 2.67 5.52
CA THR A 43 -5.20 1.86 6.59
C THR A 43 -5.39 0.36 6.33
N ASP A 44 -6.61 -0.08 6.04
CA ASP A 44 -6.93 -1.49 5.77
C ASP A 44 -6.15 -2.02 4.56
N LEU A 45 -6.09 -1.27 3.45
CA LEU A 45 -5.29 -1.68 2.29
C LEU A 45 -3.79 -1.72 2.59
N THR A 46 -3.29 -0.81 3.41
CA THR A 46 -1.87 -0.78 3.80
C THR A 46 -1.51 -2.00 4.65
N VAL A 47 -2.34 -2.35 5.63
CA VAL A 47 -2.11 -3.52 6.49
C VAL A 47 -2.14 -4.80 5.66
N ARG A 48 -3.20 -5.01 4.87
CA ARG A 48 -3.32 -6.20 4.00
C ARG A 48 -2.19 -6.30 2.98
N GLY A 49 -1.82 -5.19 2.36
CA GLY A 49 -0.70 -5.15 1.42
C GLY A 49 0.61 -5.52 2.11
N LYS A 50 0.84 -5.05 3.34
CA LYS A 50 2.02 -5.41 4.12
C LYS A 50 2.04 -6.89 4.51
N GLU A 51 0.91 -7.43 4.93
CA GLU A 51 0.76 -8.85 5.26
C GLU A 51 1.04 -9.75 4.05
N ALA A 52 0.48 -9.40 2.88
CA ALA A 52 0.74 -10.13 1.64
C ALA A 52 2.24 -10.15 1.29
N ILE A 53 2.91 -8.99 1.37
CA ILE A 53 4.36 -8.91 1.11
C ILE A 53 5.16 -9.74 2.13
N ARG A 54 4.80 -9.68 3.42
CA ARG A 54 5.45 -10.46 4.48
C ARG A 54 5.27 -11.96 4.29
N SER A 55 4.09 -12.41 3.86
CA SER A 55 3.84 -13.85 3.60
C SER A 55 4.72 -14.42 2.49
N MET A 56 5.28 -13.56 1.63
CA MET A 56 6.25 -13.95 0.60
C MET A 56 7.70 -13.96 1.11
N GLY A 57 7.94 -13.70 2.40
CA GLY A 57 9.29 -13.62 2.98
C GLY A 57 10.07 -12.36 2.57
N ILE A 58 9.41 -11.38 1.94
CA ILE A 58 10.05 -10.16 1.45
C ILE A 58 10.18 -9.15 2.60
N ARG A 59 11.39 -8.60 2.77
CA ARG A 59 11.64 -7.51 3.72
C ARG A 59 11.33 -6.16 3.10
N PHE A 60 10.67 -5.28 3.84
CA PHE A 60 10.44 -3.91 3.39
C PHE A 60 11.75 -3.14 3.33
N ALA A 61 11.88 -2.30 2.30
CA ALA A 61 12.91 -1.28 2.21
C ALA A 61 12.96 -0.47 3.52
N GLN A 62 14.14 -0.34 4.09
CA GLN A 62 14.41 0.54 5.21
C GLN A 62 14.84 1.88 4.65
N ALA A 63 14.26 2.97 5.14
CA ALA A 63 14.79 4.29 4.81
C ALA A 63 16.21 4.38 5.40
N VAL A 64 17.20 4.61 4.54
CA VAL A 64 18.47 5.17 5.01
C VAL A 64 18.16 6.58 5.51
N TYR A 65 18.56 6.91 6.73
CA TYR A 65 18.47 8.27 7.22
C TYR A 65 19.17 9.19 6.21
N ALA A 66 18.52 10.31 5.85
CA ALA A 66 19.20 11.30 5.03
C ALA A 66 20.42 11.77 5.83
N GLU A 67 21.63 11.61 5.27
CA GLU A 67 22.80 12.30 5.79
C GLU A 67 22.47 13.79 5.83
N THR A 68 22.35 14.33 7.04
CA THR A 68 22.31 15.77 7.21
C THR A 68 23.72 16.25 6.88
N LYS A 69 23.90 16.93 5.74
CA LYS A 69 25.16 17.62 5.45
C LYS A 69 25.40 18.63 6.59
N ASN A 70 26.45 18.37 7.38
CA ASN A 70 27.02 19.35 8.32
C ASN A 70 27.68 20.49 7.55
#